data_AF-A0A952AMC5-F1
#
_entry.id   AF-A0A952AMC5-F1
#
_cell.length_a   1.000
_cell.length_b   1.000
_cell.length_c   1.000
_cell.angle_alpha   90.00
_cell.angle_beta   90.00
_cell.angle_gamma   90.00
#
_symmetry.space_group_name_H-M   'P 1'
#
loop_
_entity.id
_entity.type
_entity.pdbx_description
1 polymer ?
#
loop_
_entity_poly.entity_id
_entity_poly.type
_entity_poly.pdbx_seq_one_letter_code
_entity_poly.pdbx_strand_id
1 'polypeptide(L)'
;MHGFHRPIVIEPIVSSTDTSFFADAAGAFFGAFFAFMFGLVAYYVQKKLDRYHKHKNSVVELEHLLQEHFDISSGNQYLLKGAIETINKGAFNFTILTPFRLPEDITLRFGNLELLNKYMPYSTSVTKLNHGMATWGKMVDQLHQAAIAGALSPEAKKANQNHLKAQATDLIRFLLGLDQETKELVAYVRVFLRKEKNIWSIPFIEKAGKPIVSKEEIVLEKKKLEEEMEEIGEESRKQIDEIKNIKVDLNEK
;
A
#
# COMPACT_ATOMS: atom_id res chain seq x y z
N MET A 1 -7.58 94.07 -61.00
CA MET A 1 -7.24 92.64 -60.83
C MET A 1 -6.14 92.50 -59.77
N HIS A 2 -6.51 92.30 -58.51
CA HIS A 2 -5.56 91.91 -57.46
C HIS A 2 -6.22 90.81 -56.64
N GLY A 3 -5.81 89.57 -56.93
CA GLY A 3 -6.23 88.38 -56.21
C GLY A 3 -5.44 88.26 -54.91
N PHE A 4 -6.13 88.31 -53.78
CA PHE A 4 -5.56 87.95 -52.49
C PHE A 4 -5.59 86.42 -52.36
N HIS A 5 -4.42 85.80 -52.51
CA HIS A 5 -4.19 84.42 -52.08
C HIS A 5 -4.31 84.35 -50.56
N ARG A 6 -5.24 83.52 -50.06
CA ARG A 6 -5.26 83.16 -48.64
C ARG A 6 -4.05 82.27 -48.34
N PRO A 7 -3.30 82.51 -47.25
CA PRO A 7 -2.25 81.59 -46.84
C PRO A 7 -2.89 80.28 -46.36
N ILE A 8 -2.39 79.16 -46.89
CA ILE A 8 -2.68 77.82 -46.38
C ILE A 8 -1.94 77.70 -45.06
N VAL A 9 -2.67 77.72 -43.94
CA VAL A 9 -2.12 77.38 -42.63
C VAL A 9 -2.02 75.86 -42.57
N ILE A 10 -0.81 75.34 -42.72
CA ILE A 10 -0.52 73.92 -42.46
C ILE A 10 -0.29 73.83 -40.95
N GLU A 11 -1.29 73.36 -40.20
CA GLU A 11 -1.08 72.98 -38.81
C GLU A 11 -0.08 71.81 -38.76
N PRO A 12 0.95 71.86 -37.88
CA PRO A 12 1.82 70.72 -37.69
C PRO A 12 1.00 69.58 -37.10
N ILE A 13 0.84 68.50 -37.86
CA ILE A 13 0.39 67.21 -37.34
C ILE A 13 1.50 66.71 -36.42
N VAL A 14 1.47 67.13 -35.16
CA VAL A 14 2.32 66.55 -34.12
C VAL A 14 1.77 65.14 -33.89
N SER A 15 2.45 64.15 -34.46
CA SER A 15 2.22 62.73 -34.22
C SER A 15 2.40 62.43 -32.73
N SER A 16 1.33 62.51 -31.96
CA SER A 16 1.24 62.00 -30.59
C SER A 16 0.98 60.48 -30.55
N THR A 17 1.09 59.81 -31.69
CA THR A 17 0.57 58.46 -31.93
C THR A 17 1.52 57.35 -31.47
N ASP A 18 2.82 57.61 -31.42
CA ASP A 18 3.81 56.53 -31.24
C ASP A 18 3.89 56.03 -29.80
N THR A 19 3.82 56.90 -28.80
CA THR A 19 3.94 56.49 -27.39
C THR A 19 2.75 55.68 -26.89
N SER A 20 1.55 55.95 -27.41
CA SER A 20 0.32 55.21 -27.05
C SER A 20 0.34 53.76 -27.57
N PHE A 21 0.76 53.56 -28.83
CA PHE A 21 0.86 52.23 -29.43
C PHE A 21 1.89 51.34 -28.72
N PHE A 22 3.06 51.88 -28.37
CA PHE A 22 4.06 51.13 -27.62
C PHE A 22 3.58 50.75 -26.21
N ALA A 23 2.84 51.64 -25.53
CA ALA A 23 2.26 51.35 -24.23
C ALA A 23 1.20 50.23 -24.30
N ASP A 24 0.33 50.26 -25.31
CA ASP A 24 -0.71 49.24 -25.53
C ASP A 24 -0.10 47.89 -25.91
N ALA A 25 0.89 47.88 -26.82
CA ALA A 25 1.60 46.67 -27.22
C ALA A 25 2.39 46.05 -26.06
N ALA A 26 3.05 46.88 -25.24
CA ALA A 26 3.73 46.42 -24.03
C ALA A 26 2.74 45.87 -23.01
N GLY A 27 1.61 46.53 -22.79
CA GLY A 27 0.54 46.06 -21.91
C GLY A 27 -0.01 44.70 -22.32
N ALA A 28 -0.32 44.53 -23.62
CA ALA A 28 -0.77 43.26 -24.17
C ALA A 28 0.28 42.15 -24.05
N PHE A 29 1.55 42.46 -24.34
CA PHE A 29 2.66 41.52 -24.19
C PHE A 29 2.85 41.08 -22.74
N PHE A 30 2.94 42.03 -21.80
CA PHE A 30 3.08 41.70 -20.37
C PHE A 30 1.86 40.93 -19.86
N GLY A 31 0.65 41.29 -20.29
CA GLY A 31 -0.56 40.53 -19.99
C GLY A 31 -0.46 39.07 -20.42
N ALA A 32 -0.07 38.83 -21.69
CA ALA A 32 0.12 37.48 -22.22
C ALA A 32 1.27 36.72 -21.53
N PHE A 33 2.39 37.39 -21.27
CA PHE A 33 3.55 36.83 -20.57
C PHE A 33 3.18 36.39 -19.14
N PHE A 34 2.52 37.26 -18.37
CA PHE A 34 2.09 36.92 -17.02
C PHE A 34 1.02 35.82 -17.03
N ALA A 35 0.06 35.85 -17.96
CA ALA A 35 -0.93 34.78 -18.11
C ALA A 35 -0.26 33.43 -18.37
N PHE A 36 0.75 33.39 -19.26
CA PHE A 36 1.54 32.19 -19.53
C PHE A 36 2.33 31.73 -18.29
N MET A 37 3.03 32.64 -17.61
CA MET A 37 3.78 32.33 -16.39
C MET A 37 2.87 31.80 -15.27
N PHE A 38 1.72 32.43 -15.04
CA PHE A 38 0.73 31.94 -14.08
C PHE A 38 0.18 30.57 -14.48
N GLY A 39 -0.04 30.34 -15.78
CA GLY A 39 -0.43 29.02 -16.30
C GLY A 39 0.61 27.94 -15.99
N LEU A 40 1.90 28.22 -16.18
CA LEU A 40 2.99 27.30 -15.85
C LEU A 40 3.08 27.03 -14.33
N VAL A 41 3.00 28.07 -13.51
CA VAL A 41 3.03 27.94 -12.05
C VAL A 41 1.84 27.14 -11.55
N ALA A 42 0.63 27.43 -12.04
CA ALA A 42 -0.59 26.69 -11.70
C ALA A 42 -0.47 25.22 -12.08
N TYR A 43 0.02 24.91 -13.29
CA TYR A 43 0.26 23.54 -13.75
C TYR A 43 1.27 22.81 -12.85
N TYR A 44 2.38 23.47 -12.50
CA TYR A 44 3.40 22.91 -11.62
C TYR A 44 2.83 22.60 -10.21
N VAL A 45 2.10 23.55 -9.63
CA VAL A 45 1.45 23.39 -8.33
C VAL A 45 0.44 22.24 -8.37
N GLN A 46 -0.40 22.17 -9.42
CA GLN A 46 -1.37 21.10 -9.60
C GLN A 46 -0.68 19.73 -9.70
N LYS A 47 0.38 19.60 -10.50
CA LYS A 47 1.11 18.33 -10.62
C LYS A 47 1.77 17.90 -9.31
N LYS A 48 2.22 18.85 -8.50
CA LYS A 48 2.77 18.55 -7.17
C LYS A 48 1.68 18.10 -6.20
N LEU A 49 0.52 18.75 -6.20
CA LEU A 49 -0.68 18.33 -5.46
C LEU A 49 -1.12 16.92 -5.84
N ASP A 50 -1.27 16.66 -7.14
CA ASP A 50 -1.67 15.34 -7.64
C ASP A 50 -0.69 14.25 -7.19
N ARG A 51 0.62 14.51 -7.25
CA ARG A 51 1.65 13.57 -6.80
C ARG A 51 1.58 13.32 -5.30
N TYR A 52 1.39 14.38 -4.49
CA TYR A 52 1.23 14.26 -3.04
C TYR A 52 0.00 13.44 -2.67
N HIS A 53 -1.16 13.72 -3.28
CA HIS A 53 -2.37 12.95 -3.03
C HIS A 53 -2.24 11.49 -3.45
N LYS A 54 -1.64 11.22 -4.63
CA LYS A 54 -1.37 9.84 -5.06
C LYS A 54 -0.46 9.11 -4.09
N HIS A 55 0.63 9.74 -3.65
CA HIS A 55 1.52 9.17 -2.66
C HIS A 55 0.78 8.87 -1.36
N LYS A 56 0.16 9.88 -0.73
CA LYS A 56 -0.56 9.72 0.53
C LYS A 56 -1.62 8.62 0.46
N ASN A 57 -2.41 8.59 -0.61
CA ASN A 57 -3.43 7.55 -0.80
C ASN A 57 -2.79 6.15 -0.92
N SER A 58 -1.66 6.01 -1.62
CA SER A 58 -0.96 4.71 -1.68
C SER A 58 -0.35 4.28 -0.34
N VAL A 59 0.05 5.22 0.52
CA VAL A 59 0.54 4.90 1.87
C VAL A 59 -0.62 4.41 2.76
N VAL A 60 -1.79 5.04 2.65
CA VAL A 60 -3.01 4.58 3.34
C VAL A 60 -3.47 3.21 2.80
N GLU A 61 -3.43 3.02 1.49
CA GLU A 61 -3.71 1.73 0.85
C GLU A 61 -2.75 0.65 1.34
N LEU A 62 -1.47 0.98 1.49
CA LEU A 62 -0.48 0.07 2.07
C LEU A 62 -0.82 -0.30 3.52
N GLU A 63 -1.24 0.67 4.36
CA GLU A 63 -1.67 0.36 5.73
C GLU A 63 -2.82 -0.66 5.74
N HIS A 64 -3.85 -0.44 4.90
CA HIS A 64 -4.97 -1.38 4.79
C HIS A 64 -4.54 -2.75 4.26
N LEU A 65 -3.66 -2.80 3.26
CA LEU A 65 -3.12 -4.06 2.72
C LEU A 65 -2.39 -4.85 3.81
N LEU A 66 -1.60 -4.19 4.65
CA LEU A 66 -0.86 -4.85 5.72
C LEU A 66 -1.79 -5.37 6.83
N GLN A 67 -2.90 -4.67 7.09
CA GLN A 67 -3.96 -5.17 7.99
C GLN A 67 -4.63 -6.42 7.41
N GLU A 68 -5.01 -6.39 6.13
CA GLU A 68 -5.53 -7.57 5.40
C GLU A 68 -4.55 -8.76 5.50
N HIS A 69 -3.25 -8.50 5.42
CA HIS A 69 -2.23 -9.53 5.56
C HIS A 69 -2.17 -10.14 6.97
N PHE A 70 -2.43 -9.40 8.04
CA PHE A 70 -2.54 -10.01 9.38
C PHE A 70 -3.70 -10.99 9.45
N ASP A 71 -4.86 -10.63 8.91
CA ASP A 71 -6.04 -11.48 8.92
C ASP A 71 -5.80 -12.78 8.11
N ILE A 72 -5.24 -12.64 6.92
CA ILE A 72 -4.85 -13.77 6.07
C ILE A 72 -3.81 -14.66 6.78
N SER A 73 -2.81 -14.06 7.42
CA SER A 73 -1.78 -14.80 8.15
C SER A 73 -2.38 -15.61 9.29
N SER A 74 -3.20 -14.97 10.14
CA SER A 74 -3.89 -15.62 11.25
C SER A 74 -4.78 -16.78 10.79
N GLY A 75 -5.58 -16.56 9.74
CA GLY A 75 -6.44 -17.59 9.14
C GLY A 75 -5.63 -18.78 8.62
N ASN A 76 -4.55 -18.53 7.88
CA ASN A 76 -3.68 -19.58 7.36
C ASN A 76 -2.97 -20.36 8.48
N GLN A 77 -2.54 -19.68 9.56
CA GLN A 77 -1.95 -20.36 10.72
C GLN A 77 -2.95 -21.27 11.42
N TYR A 78 -4.21 -20.83 11.57
CA TYR A 78 -5.28 -21.65 12.12
C TYR A 78 -5.53 -22.91 11.28
N LEU A 79 -5.64 -22.75 9.96
CA LEU A 79 -5.85 -23.85 9.03
C LEU A 79 -4.68 -24.86 9.05
N LEU A 80 -3.44 -24.39 9.07
CA LEU A 80 -2.25 -25.26 9.14
C LEU A 80 -2.16 -26.02 10.47
N LYS A 81 -2.53 -25.40 11.60
CA LYS A 81 -2.62 -26.10 12.89
C LYS A 81 -3.66 -27.21 12.85
N GLY A 82 -4.85 -26.94 12.31
CA GLY A 82 -5.90 -27.94 12.10
C GLY A 82 -5.46 -29.07 11.15
N ALA A 83 -4.68 -28.76 10.12
CA ALA A 83 -4.06 -29.76 9.26
C ALA A 83 -3.11 -30.68 10.02
N ILE A 84 -2.22 -30.12 10.86
CA ILE A 84 -1.32 -30.90 11.71
C ILE A 84 -2.10 -31.82 12.66
N GLU A 85 -3.15 -31.32 13.31
CA GLU A 85 -4.00 -32.13 14.19
C GLU A 85 -4.69 -33.29 13.46
N THR A 86 -5.21 -33.02 12.26
CA THR A 86 -5.85 -34.03 11.41
C THR A 86 -4.86 -35.10 10.98
N ILE A 87 -3.65 -34.69 10.60
CA ILE A 87 -2.55 -35.60 10.24
C ILE A 87 -2.14 -36.47 11.43
N ASN A 88 -2.05 -35.89 12.63
CA ASN A 88 -1.74 -36.65 13.85
C ASN A 88 -2.80 -37.72 14.17
N LYS A 89 -4.06 -37.53 13.73
CA LYS A 89 -5.15 -38.51 13.83
C LYS A 89 -5.10 -39.59 12.73
N GLY A 90 -4.11 -39.56 11.84
CA GLY A 90 -3.91 -40.56 10.78
C GLY A 90 -4.70 -40.29 9.49
N ALA A 91 -5.33 -39.13 9.37
CA ALA A 91 -6.06 -38.70 8.18
C ALA A 91 -5.25 -37.71 7.33
N PHE A 92 -5.61 -37.55 6.06
CA PHE A 92 -5.15 -36.42 5.24
C PHE A 92 -6.15 -35.28 5.39
N ASN A 93 -5.66 -34.04 5.52
CA ASN A 93 -6.50 -32.86 5.53
C ASN A 93 -6.52 -32.24 4.13
N PHE A 94 -7.69 -31.82 3.64
CA PHE A 94 -7.83 -30.94 2.50
C PHE A 94 -7.92 -29.49 2.99
N THR A 95 -6.79 -28.80 3.02
CA THR A 95 -6.68 -27.39 3.44
C THR A 95 -6.22 -26.53 2.28
N ILE A 96 -7.01 -25.53 1.92
CA ILE A 96 -6.65 -24.50 0.94
C ILE A 96 -6.24 -23.24 1.71
N LEU A 97 -5.01 -22.78 1.48
CA LEU A 97 -4.49 -21.56 2.08
C LEU A 97 -4.87 -20.35 1.22
N THR A 98 -5.12 -19.22 1.87
CA THR A 98 -5.45 -17.97 1.21
C THR A 98 -4.16 -17.24 0.83
N PRO A 99 -3.92 -16.92 -0.45
CA PRO A 99 -2.74 -16.16 -0.86
C PRO A 99 -2.84 -14.70 -0.41
N PHE A 100 -1.69 -14.10 -0.12
CA PHE A 100 -1.57 -12.68 0.16
C PHE A 100 -1.64 -11.87 -1.14
N ARG A 101 -2.35 -10.73 -1.11
CA ARG A 101 -2.50 -9.85 -2.26
C ARG A 101 -1.27 -8.96 -2.42
N LEU A 102 -0.78 -8.78 -3.63
CA LEU A 102 0.28 -7.80 -3.93
C LEU A 102 -0.16 -6.95 -5.12
N PRO A 103 -0.63 -5.70 -4.90
CA PRO A 103 -0.99 -4.82 -6.00
C PRO A 103 0.26 -4.48 -6.83
N GLU A 104 0.19 -4.70 -8.14
CA GLU A 104 1.34 -4.52 -9.06
C GLU A 104 1.85 -3.09 -9.11
N ASP A 105 0.98 -2.11 -8.83
CA ASP A 105 1.18 -0.70 -9.11
C ASP A 105 1.36 0.18 -7.86
N ILE A 106 1.29 -0.41 -6.65
CA ILE A 106 1.42 0.33 -5.40
C ILE A 106 2.79 1.00 -5.27
N THR A 107 3.85 0.33 -5.73
CA THR A 107 5.23 0.83 -5.69
C THR A 107 5.45 2.02 -6.61
N LEU A 108 4.76 2.08 -7.75
CA LEU A 108 4.84 3.18 -8.71
C LEU A 108 4.19 4.47 -8.17
N ARG A 109 3.31 4.34 -7.17
CA ARG A 109 2.63 5.47 -6.51
C ARG A 109 3.40 6.04 -5.34
N PHE A 110 4.40 5.33 -4.82
CA PHE A 110 5.21 5.83 -3.71
C PHE A 110 6.05 7.04 -4.15
N GLY A 111 5.83 8.18 -3.50
CA GLY A 111 6.63 9.38 -3.65
C GLY A 111 7.90 9.40 -2.79
N ASN A 112 8.13 8.36 -2.00
CA ASN A 112 9.22 8.28 -1.02
C ASN A 112 10.06 7.01 -1.18
N LEU A 113 11.38 7.20 -1.35
CA LEU A 113 12.33 6.11 -1.59
C LEU A 113 12.59 5.26 -0.33
N GLU A 114 12.56 5.86 0.86
CA GLU A 114 12.76 5.15 2.12
C GLU A 114 11.63 4.12 2.36
N LEU A 115 10.37 4.53 2.16
CA LEU A 115 9.21 3.65 2.22
C LEU A 115 9.31 2.53 1.17
N LEU A 116 9.68 2.86 -0.07
CA LEU A 116 9.87 1.86 -1.12
C LEU A 116 10.94 0.83 -0.72
N ASN A 117 12.07 1.27 -0.19
CA ASN A 117 13.15 0.39 0.27
C ASN A 117 12.74 -0.52 1.44
N LYS A 118 11.77 -0.09 2.26
CA LYS A 118 11.19 -0.92 3.33
C LYS A 118 10.15 -1.91 2.81
N TYR A 119 9.35 -1.51 1.83
CA TYR A 119 8.32 -2.35 1.23
C TYR A 119 8.87 -3.47 0.34
N MET A 120 9.94 -3.22 -0.43
CA MET A 120 10.46 -4.20 -1.40
C MET A 120 10.94 -5.53 -0.78
N PRO A 121 11.67 -5.56 0.35
CA PRO A 121 11.99 -6.80 1.03
C PRO A 121 10.73 -7.54 1.50
N TYR A 122 9.77 -6.81 2.07
CA TYR A 122 8.49 -7.35 2.51
C TYR A 122 7.71 -8.00 1.37
N SER A 123 7.53 -7.32 0.23
CA SER A 123 6.82 -7.88 -0.93
C SER A 123 7.50 -9.15 -1.47
N THR A 124 8.83 -9.22 -1.35
CA THR A 124 9.61 -10.41 -1.70
C THR A 124 9.31 -11.57 -0.75
N SER A 125 9.25 -11.32 0.56
CA SER A 125 8.84 -12.31 1.57
C SER A 125 7.43 -12.84 1.29
N VAL A 126 6.48 -11.95 1.02
CA VAL A 126 5.10 -12.30 0.66
C VAL A 126 5.05 -13.18 -0.59
N THR A 127 5.81 -12.83 -1.64
CA THR A 127 5.86 -13.62 -2.88
C THR A 127 6.39 -15.03 -2.63
N LYS A 128 7.48 -15.16 -1.86
CA LYS A 128 8.05 -16.47 -1.49
C LYS A 128 7.06 -17.31 -0.69
N LEU A 129 6.34 -16.69 0.24
CA LEU A 129 5.32 -17.38 1.02
C LEU A 129 4.16 -17.85 0.16
N ASN A 130 3.66 -17.02 -0.76
CA ASN A 130 2.63 -17.41 -1.73
C ASN A 130 3.06 -18.62 -2.56
N HIS A 131 4.31 -18.68 -3.02
CA HIS A 131 4.85 -19.87 -3.70
C HIS A 131 4.89 -21.11 -2.79
N GLY A 132 5.28 -20.94 -1.53
CA GLY A 132 5.24 -22.01 -0.53
C GLY A 132 3.83 -22.57 -0.31
N MET A 133 2.84 -21.68 -0.15
CA MET A 133 1.43 -22.05 0.03
C MET A 133 0.84 -22.73 -1.22
N ALA A 134 1.19 -22.27 -2.42
CA ALA A 134 0.79 -22.92 -3.66
C ALA A 134 1.38 -24.33 -3.79
N THR A 135 2.63 -24.51 -3.38
CA THR A 135 3.30 -25.83 -3.36
C THR A 135 2.63 -26.77 -2.36
N TRP A 136 2.32 -26.28 -1.16
CA TRP A 136 1.54 -27.00 -0.17
C TRP A 136 0.19 -27.47 -0.71
N GLY A 137 -0.58 -26.57 -1.33
CA GLY A 137 -1.89 -26.88 -1.89
C GLY A 137 -1.82 -28.01 -2.93
N LYS A 138 -0.87 -27.94 -3.86
CA LYS A 138 -0.65 -28.99 -4.88
C LYS A 138 -0.30 -30.34 -4.25
N MET A 139 0.59 -30.35 -3.26
CA MET A 139 1.03 -31.57 -2.60
C MET A 139 -0.11 -32.22 -1.80
N VAL A 140 -0.90 -31.42 -1.06
CA VAL A 140 -2.07 -31.90 -0.33
C VAL A 140 -3.09 -32.52 -1.27
N ASP A 141 -3.39 -31.85 -2.40
CA ASP A 141 -4.32 -32.37 -3.40
C ASP A 141 -3.84 -33.70 -3.98
N GLN A 142 -2.58 -33.78 -4.43
CA GLN A 142 -2.00 -35.02 -4.96
C GLN A 142 -2.05 -36.19 -3.97
N LEU A 143 -1.70 -35.94 -2.70
CA LEU A 143 -1.74 -36.97 -1.66
C LEU A 143 -3.17 -37.39 -1.31
N HIS A 144 -4.11 -36.45 -1.33
CA HIS A 144 -5.52 -36.73 -1.14
C HIS A 144 -6.07 -37.64 -2.25
N GLN A 145 -5.76 -37.32 -3.51
CA GLN A 145 -6.15 -38.15 -4.66
C GLN A 145 -5.51 -39.54 -4.61
N ALA A 146 -4.21 -39.64 -4.29
CA ALA A 146 -3.53 -40.92 -4.14
C ALA A 146 -4.10 -41.77 -3.01
N ALA A 147 -4.53 -41.13 -1.90
CA ALA A 147 -5.19 -41.80 -0.80
C ALA A 147 -6.57 -42.34 -1.18
N ILE A 148 -7.37 -41.55 -1.91
CA ILE A 148 -8.69 -41.99 -2.43
C ILE A 148 -8.53 -43.16 -3.40
N ALA A 149 -7.52 -43.10 -4.28
CA ALA A 149 -7.25 -44.16 -5.25
C ALA A 149 -6.68 -45.45 -4.63
N GLY A 150 -6.39 -45.48 -3.32
CA GLY A 150 -5.77 -46.62 -2.65
C GLY A 150 -4.32 -46.89 -3.11
N ALA A 151 -3.67 -45.90 -3.72
CA ALA A 151 -2.34 -46.05 -4.33
C ALA A 151 -1.19 -45.95 -3.30
N LEU A 152 -1.48 -45.64 -2.04
CA LEU A 152 -0.49 -45.44 -0.99
C LEU A 152 -0.35 -46.68 -0.09
N SER A 153 0.86 -47.23 0.00
CA SER A 153 1.19 -48.23 1.03
C SER A 153 1.11 -47.60 2.44
N PRO A 154 0.95 -48.40 3.50
CA PRO A 154 0.97 -47.88 4.88
C PRO A 154 2.24 -47.11 5.23
N GLU A 155 3.40 -47.58 4.77
CA GLU A 155 4.70 -46.95 4.99
C GLU A 155 4.79 -45.61 4.24
N ALA A 156 4.37 -45.60 2.97
CA ALA A 156 4.32 -44.38 2.15
C ALA A 156 3.36 -43.35 2.75
N LYS A 157 2.19 -43.79 3.22
CA LYS A 157 1.21 -42.92 3.90
C LYS A 157 1.83 -42.24 5.10
N LYS A 158 2.51 -42.99 5.99
CA LYS A 158 3.16 -42.43 7.19
C LYS A 158 4.29 -41.46 6.83
N ALA A 159 5.12 -41.80 5.84
CA ALA A 159 6.20 -40.92 5.38
C ALA A 159 5.64 -39.59 4.83
N ASN A 160 4.61 -39.65 4.00
CA ASN A 160 3.94 -38.48 3.44
C ASN A 160 3.27 -37.62 4.52
N GLN A 161 2.63 -38.24 5.52
CA GLN A 161 2.05 -37.53 6.66
C GLN A 161 3.12 -36.77 7.47
N ASN A 162 4.26 -37.39 7.75
CA ASN A 162 5.36 -36.73 8.43
C ASN A 162 5.91 -35.55 7.62
N HIS A 163 6.02 -35.72 6.30
CA HIS A 163 6.46 -34.66 5.40
C HIS A 163 5.49 -33.48 5.38
N LEU A 164 4.18 -33.73 5.26
CA LEU A 164 3.13 -32.71 5.36
C LEU A 164 3.21 -31.96 6.69
N LYS A 165 3.35 -32.68 7.81
CA LYS A 165 3.46 -32.04 9.12
C LYS A 165 4.68 -31.13 9.22
N ALA A 166 5.82 -31.56 8.70
CA ALA A 166 7.04 -30.74 8.67
C ALA A 166 6.83 -29.47 7.83
N GLN A 167 6.30 -29.61 6.62
CA GLN A 167 6.02 -28.46 5.75
C GLN A 167 5.00 -27.48 6.36
N ALA A 168 3.91 -27.98 6.97
CA ALA A 168 2.94 -27.15 7.65
C ALA A 168 3.60 -26.36 8.81
N THR A 169 4.50 -27.01 9.55
CA THR A 169 5.25 -26.36 10.63
C THR A 169 6.18 -25.26 10.09
N ASP A 170 6.86 -25.51 8.98
CA ASP A 170 7.72 -24.52 8.36
C ASP A 170 6.93 -23.33 7.79
N LEU A 171 5.78 -23.58 7.16
CA LEU A 171 4.87 -22.51 6.72
C LEU A 171 4.37 -21.65 7.89
N ILE A 172 4.02 -22.27 9.03
CA ILE A 172 3.64 -21.53 10.24
C ILE A 172 4.80 -20.63 10.71
N ARG A 173 6.04 -21.12 10.71
CA ARG A 173 7.22 -20.30 11.07
C ARG A 173 7.42 -19.13 10.11
N PHE A 174 7.24 -19.34 8.81
CA PHE A 174 7.32 -18.28 7.82
C PHE A 174 6.20 -17.24 8.01
N LEU A 175 4.97 -17.67 8.29
CA LEU A 175 3.84 -16.79 8.61
C LEU A 175 4.14 -15.93 9.84
N LEU A 176 4.67 -16.52 10.92
CA LEU A 176 5.07 -15.77 12.11
C LEU A 176 6.20 -14.78 11.85
N GLY A 177 7.15 -15.12 10.96
CA GLY A 177 8.18 -14.19 10.49
C GLY A 177 7.57 -13.02 9.71
N LEU A 178 6.66 -13.31 8.78
CA LEU A 178 5.95 -12.30 8.01
C LEU A 178 5.09 -11.40 8.88
N ASP A 179 4.48 -11.91 9.96
CA ASP A 179 3.74 -11.10 10.93
C ASP A 179 4.66 -10.05 11.56
N GLN A 180 5.90 -10.41 11.91
CA GLN A 180 6.85 -9.45 12.48
C GLN A 180 7.27 -8.37 11.48
N GLU A 181 7.53 -8.74 10.22
CA GLU A 181 7.81 -7.78 9.14
C GLU A 181 6.60 -6.87 8.88
N THR A 182 5.38 -7.44 8.89
CA THR A 182 4.12 -6.69 8.72
C THR A 182 3.95 -5.68 9.85
N LYS A 183 4.17 -6.08 11.12
CA LYS A 183 4.09 -5.16 12.28
C LYS A 183 5.08 -4.01 12.16
N GLU A 184 6.32 -4.31 11.79
CA GLU A 184 7.34 -3.29 11.60
C GLU A 184 6.96 -2.29 10.50
N LEU A 185 6.44 -2.79 9.38
CA LEU A 185 6.03 -1.95 8.26
C LEU A 185 4.76 -1.13 8.57
N VAL A 186 3.77 -1.69 9.25
CA VAL A 186 2.59 -0.95 9.73
C VAL A 186 3.00 0.15 10.68
N ALA A 187 3.86 -0.15 11.66
CA ALA A 187 4.38 0.84 12.59
C ALA A 187 5.10 1.98 11.86
N TYR A 188 5.95 1.64 10.88
CA TYR A 188 6.60 2.63 10.03
C TYR A 188 5.59 3.50 9.28
N VAL A 189 4.64 2.88 8.59
CA VAL A 189 3.61 3.56 7.77
C VAL A 189 2.77 4.51 8.62
N ARG A 190 2.33 4.09 9.82
CA ARG A 190 1.58 4.95 10.75
C ARG A 190 2.37 6.15 11.22
N VAL A 191 3.64 5.97 11.61
CA VAL A 191 4.50 7.09 12.00
C VAL A 191 4.74 8.02 10.80
N PHE A 192 4.98 7.46 9.62
CA PHE A 192 5.18 8.18 8.38
C PHE A 192 3.97 9.07 8.05
N LEU A 193 2.75 8.51 8.04
CA LEU A 193 1.50 9.23 7.78
C LEU A 193 1.25 10.38 8.78
N ARG A 194 1.62 10.19 10.06
CA ARG A 194 1.50 11.26 11.07
C ARG A 194 2.48 12.40 10.84
N LYS A 195 3.66 12.11 10.30
CA LYS A 195 4.73 13.10 10.06
C LYS A 195 4.61 13.79 8.72
N GLU A 196 4.06 13.11 7.71
CA GLU A 196 3.90 13.64 6.36
C GLU A 196 2.73 14.64 6.25
N LYS A 197 2.86 15.76 6.99
CA LYS A 197 1.80 16.77 7.12
C LYS A 197 1.80 17.81 6.00
N ASN A 198 2.90 17.96 5.25
CA ASN A 198 3.07 19.09 4.32
C ASN A 198 3.31 18.63 2.89
N ILE A 199 2.51 19.12 1.96
CA ILE A 199 2.74 18.92 0.51
C ILE A 199 4.13 19.38 0.03
N TRP A 200 4.72 20.34 0.73
CA TRP A 200 6.05 20.86 0.44
C TRP A 200 7.18 19.96 0.94
N SER A 201 6.89 18.94 1.76
CA SER A 201 7.89 18.03 2.31
C SER A 201 8.27 16.88 1.38
N ILE A 202 7.73 16.79 0.16
CA ILE A 202 8.29 15.92 -0.89
C ILE A 202 9.46 16.69 -1.53
N PRO A 203 10.72 16.41 -1.18
CA PRO A 203 11.86 17.09 -1.78
C PRO A 203 11.95 16.75 -3.27
N PHE A 204 12.29 17.73 -4.10
CA PHE A 204 12.58 17.50 -5.52
C PHE A 204 13.92 16.77 -5.72
N ILE A 205 14.82 16.89 -4.74
CA ILE A 205 16.14 16.26 -4.65
C ILE A 205 16.38 16.04 -3.16
N GLU A 206 16.42 14.79 -2.69
CA GLU A 206 16.79 14.48 -1.31
C GLU A 206 18.25 14.92 -1.07
N LYS A 207 18.45 15.99 -0.29
CA LYS A 207 19.71 16.11 0.46
C LYS A 207 19.78 14.87 1.34
N ALA A 208 20.84 14.09 1.22
CA ALA A 208 21.19 13.01 2.14
C ALA A 208 20.99 13.51 3.58
N GLY A 209 19.86 13.12 4.15
CA GLY A 209 19.28 13.74 5.33
C GLY A 209 18.73 12.65 6.22
N LYS A 210 18.58 12.97 7.50
CA LYS A 210 18.10 12.06 8.54
C LYS A 210 16.79 11.38 8.08
N PRO A 211 16.59 10.09 8.41
CA PRO A 211 15.38 9.37 8.03
C PRO A 211 14.13 10.09 8.55
N ILE A 212 13.04 10.04 7.77
CA ILE A 212 11.78 10.72 8.13
C ILE A 212 11.22 10.14 9.44
N VAL A 213 11.36 8.83 9.59
CA VAL A 213 10.92 8.05 10.74
C VAL A 213 12.13 7.50 11.48
N SER A 214 12.23 7.75 12.77
CA SER A 214 13.31 7.22 13.60
C SER A 214 13.00 5.77 14.03
N LYS A 215 14.06 5.00 14.36
CA LYS A 215 13.88 3.62 14.81
C LYS A 215 13.11 3.55 16.13
N GLU A 216 13.35 4.50 17.03
CA GLU A 216 12.69 4.58 18.34
C GLU A 216 11.18 4.78 18.19
N GLU A 217 10.75 5.58 17.21
CA GLU A 217 9.33 5.80 16.93
C GLU A 217 8.66 4.54 16.36
N ILE A 218 9.36 3.78 15.51
CA ILE A 218 8.86 2.50 15.00
C ILE A 218 8.67 1.52 16.17
N VAL A 219 9.63 1.46 17.09
CA VAL A 219 9.53 0.58 18.27
C VAL A 219 8.35 0.98 19.15
N LEU A 220 8.16 2.26 19.40
CA LEU A 220 7.02 2.76 20.20
C LEU A 220 5.68 2.44 19.52
N GLU A 221 5.57 2.70 18.21
CA GLU A 221 4.34 2.44 17.47
C GLU A 221 4.06 0.94 17.35
N LYS A 222 5.09 0.11 17.20
CA LYS A 222 4.94 -1.35 17.20
C LYS A 222 4.40 -1.85 18.53
N LYS A 223 4.86 -1.32 19.66
CA LYS A 223 4.32 -1.67 20.99
C LYS A 223 2.84 -1.30 21.09
N LYS A 224 2.47 -0.10 20.63
CA LYS A 224 1.07 0.36 20.57
C LYS A 224 0.21 -0.55 19.70
N LEU A 225 0.72 -0.95 18.53
CA LEU A 225 0.04 -1.90 17.66
C LEU A 225 -0.16 -3.27 18.33
N GLU A 226 0.82 -3.76 19.08
CA GLU A 226 0.72 -5.02 19.81
C GLU A 226 -0.35 -4.96 20.91
N GLU A 227 -0.41 -3.86 21.66
CA GLU A 227 -1.46 -3.60 22.65
C GLU A 227 -2.85 -3.55 21.99
N GLU A 228 -3.00 -2.83 20.86
CA GLU A 228 -4.26 -2.77 20.09
C GLU A 228 -4.71 -4.17 19.61
N MET A 229 -3.77 -4.99 19.13
CA MET A 229 -4.06 -6.36 18.69
C MET A 229 -4.49 -7.27 19.85
N GLU A 230 -3.87 -7.12 21.02
CA GLU A 230 -4.25 -7.88 22.22
C GLU A 230 -5.65 -7.51 22.69
N GLU A 231 -5.98 -6.22 22.74
CA GLU A 231 -7.31 -5.71 23.10
C GLU A 231 -8.40 -6.24 22.15
N ILE A 232 -8.19 -6.13 20.83
CA ILE A 232 -9.12 -6.67 19.82
C ILE A 232 -9.29 -8.18 19.98
N GLY A 233 -8.20 -8.89 20.27
CA GLY A 233 -8.22 -10.33 20.51
C GLY A 233 -9.03 -10.71 21.76
N GLU A 234 -8.93 -9.94 22.84
CA GLU A 234 -9.74 -10.13 24.04
C GLU A 234 -11.22 -9.85 23.80
N GLU A 235 -11.54 -8.77 23.09
CA GLU A 235 -12.91 -8.42 22.74
C GLU A 235 -13.55 -9.50 21.86
N SER A 236 -12.82 -9.98 20.85
CA SER A 236 -13.28 -11.07 19.97
C SER A 236 -13.55 -12.35 20.76
N ARG A 237 -12.70 -12.70 21.75
CA ARG A 237 -12.92 -13.86 22.62
C ARG A 237 -14.19 -13.71 23.46
N LYS A 238 -14.42 -12.54 24.06
CA LYS A 238 -15.64 -12.26 24.85
C LYS A 238 -16.89 -12.43 23.99
N GLN A 239 -16.90 -11.87 22.79
CA GLN A 239 -18.02 -12.01 21.85
C GLN A 239 -18.30 -13.48 21.48
N ILE A 240 -17.26 -14.27 21.22
CA ILE A 240 -17.41 -15.69 20.91
C ILE A 240 -18.00 -16.46 22.10
N ASP A 241 -17.54 -16.20 23.32
CA ASP A 241 -18.03 -16.90 24.50
C ASP A 241 -19.46 -16.49 24.87
N GLU A 242 -19.84 -15.23 24.64
CA GLU A 242 -21.24 -14.79 24.71
C GLU A 242 -22.12 -15.58 23.74
N ILE A 243 -21.69 -15.78 22.49
CA ILE A 243 -22.43 -16.55 21.49
C ILE A 243 -22.53 -18.03 21.88
N LYS A 244 -21.46 -18.66 22.40
CA LYS A 244 -21.52 -20.06 22.86
C LYS A 244 -22.50 -20.27 24.00
N ASN A 245 -22.69 -19.26 24.86
CA ASN A 245 -23.63 -19.31 25.98
C ASN A 245 -25.08 -19.10 25.54
N ILE A 246 -25.31 -18.57 24.33
CA ILE A 246 -26.62 -18.64 23.67
C ILE A 246 -26.78 -20.09 23.22
N LYS A 247 -27.54 -20.88 23.98
CA LYS A 247 -27.97 -22.23 23.54
C LYS A 247 -28.70 -22.08 22.20
N VAL A 248 -28.02 -22.37 21.10
CA VAL A 248 -28.68 -22.56 19.82
C VAL A 248 -29.32 -23.94 19.88
N ASP A 249 -30.66 -23.98 20.02
CA ASP A 249 -31.44 -25.20 19.80
C ASP A 249 -31.28 -25.59 18.32
N LEU A 250 -30.22 -26.35 18.01
CA LEU A 250 -29.96 -26.88 16.67
C LEU A 250 -30.85 -28.11 16.35
N ASN A 251 -31.88 -28.39 17.16
CA ASN A 251 -32.85 -29.46 16.97
C ASN A 251 -34.18 -28.90 16.42
N GLU A 252 -34.12 -28.21 15.28
CA GLU A 252 -35.31 -28.01 14.43
C GLU A 252 -35.01 -28.51 13.01
N LYS A 253 -34.95 -29.84 12.84
CA LYS A 253 -35.55 -30.64 11.75
C LYS A 253 -35.09 -32.09 11.76
#